data_AF-A0A0D6NLC1-F1
#
_entry.id   AF-A0A0D6NLC1-F1
#
_cell.length_a   1.000
_cell.length_b   1.000
_cell.length_c   1.000
_cell.angle_alpha   90.00
_cell.angle_beta   90.00
_cell.angle_gamma   90.00
#
_symmetry.space_group_name_H-M   'P 1'
#
loop_
_entity.id
_entity.type
_entity.pdbx_description
1 polymer ?
#
loop_
_entity_poly.entity_id
_entity_poly.type
_entity_poly.pdbx_seq_one_letter_code
_entity_poly.pdbx_strand_id
1 'polypeptide(L)' 'MRNSLTTPDIYALINRKVNDEGTAKAFAAKHGLTEAFLSAVRNGAKPIPRKDSPLTRALGVEWVPPTGGYWRFREGI' A
#
# COMPACT_ATOMS: atom_id res chain seq x y z
N MET A 1 -10.47 -14.49 -12.39
CA MET A 1 -10.90 -13.50 -11.38
C MET A 1 -10.10 -12.23 -11.62
N ARG A 2 -10.73 -11.04 -11.60
CA ARG A 2 -10.01 -9.78 -11.84
C ARG A 2 -9.09 -9.52 -10.64
N ASN A 3 -7.80 -9.83 -10.78
CA ASN A 3 -6.76 -9.48 -9.79
C ASN A 3 -6.42 -7.97 -9.79
N SER A 4 -7.31 -7.13 -10.33
CA SER A 4 -7.12 -5.69 -10.47
C SER A 4 -7.77 -4.93 -9.33
N LEU A 5 -6.97 -4.24 -8.54
CA LEU A 5 -7.31 -3.33 -7.45
C LEU A 5 -7.22 -1.88 -7.96
N THR A 6 -8.15 -1.06 -7.48
CA THR A 6 -8.16 0.39 -7.71
C THR A 6 -7.33 1.12 -6.65
N THR A 7 -6.97 2.38 -6.87
CA THR A 7 -6.28 3.20 -5.86
C THR A 7 -7.06 3.32 -4.54
N PRO A 8 -8.40 3.52 -4.54
CA PRO A 8 -9.21 3.42 -3.33
C PRO A 8 -9.08 2.10 -2.57
N ASP A 9 -9.01 0.96 -3.28
CA ASP A 9 -8.83 -0.36 -2.65
C ASP A 9 -7.48 -0.44 -1.91
N ILE A 10 -6.43 0.19 -2.45
CA ILE A 10 -5.13 0.25 -1.78
C ILE A 10 -5.19 1.11 -0.52
N TYR A 11 -5.91 2.22 -0.52
CA TYR A 11 -6.10 3.02 0.71
C TYR A 11 -6.87 2.24 1.78
N ALA A 12 -7.92 1.51 1.39
CA ALA A 12 -8.64 0.63 2.30
C ALA A 12 -7.73 -0.47 2.87
N LEU A 13 -6.88 -1.08 2.03
CA LEU A 13 -5.92 -2.08 2.43
C LEU A 13 -4.87 -1.53 3.41
N ILE A 14 -4.36 -0.32 3.18
CA ILE A 14 -3.45 0.35 4.11
C ILE A 14 -4.12 0.51 5.47
N ASN A 15 -5.36 1.03 5.51
CA ASN A 15 -6.07 1.21 6.77
C ASN A 15 -6.32 -0.11 7.49
N ARG A 16 -6.69 -1.17 6.77
CA ARG A 16 -6.86 -2.51 7.32
C ARG A 16 -5.56 -3.02 7.95
N LYS A 17 -4.45 -2.99 7.21
CA LYS A 17 -3.14 -3.45 7.71
C LYS A 17 -2.64 -2.64 8.90
N VAL A 18 -2.87 -1.33 8.90
CA VAL A 18 -2.56 -0.47 10.05
C VAL A 18 -3.39 -0.84 11.27
N ASN A 19 -4.67 -1.17 11.10
CA ASN A 19 -5.53 -1.62 12.19
C ASN A 19 -5.12 -3.02 12.69
N ASP A 20 -4.70 -3.93 11.80
CA ASP A 20 -4.20 -5.25 12.17
C ASP A 20 -2.91 -5.15 13.03
N GLU A 21 -2.04 -4.16 12.75
CA GLU A 21 -0.87 -3.85 13.58
C GLU A 21 -1.18 -2.91 14.75
N GLY A 22 -2.45 -2.52 14.94
CA GLY A 22 -2.95 -1.64 16.01
C GLY A 22 -2.65 -0.15 15.82
N THR A 23 -1.47 0.24 15.31
CA THR A 23 -1.12 1.65 15.10
C THR A 23 -0.32 1.89 13.81
N ALA A 24 -0.43 3.12 13.27
CA ALA A 24 0.35 3.55 12.11
C ALA A 24 1.86 3.48 12.39
N LYS A 25 2.27 3.83 13.62
CA LYS A 25 3.65 3.75 14.08
C LYS A 25 4.17 2.31 14.11
N ALA A 26 3.38 1.36 14.61
CA ALA A 26 3.75 -0.05 14.65
C ALA A 26 3.91 -0.65 13.23
N PHE A 27 2.93 -0.42 12.36
CA PHE A 27 3.03 -0.82 10.95
C PHE A 27 4.27 -0.22 10.27
N ALA A 28 4.51 1.07 10.48
CA ALA A 28 5.65 1.75 9.87
C ALA A 28 6.99 1.16 10.34
N ALA A 29 7.15 0.95 11.65
CA ALA A 29 8.36 0.38 12.24
C ALA A 29 8.62 -1.05 11.74
N LYS A 30 7.60 -1.89 11.68
CA LYS A 30 7.70 -3.29 11.24
C LYS A 30 8.16 -3.43 9.78
N HIS A 31 7.77 -2.48 8.94
CA HIS A 31 8.00 -2.54 7.50
C HIS A 31 9.07 -1.55 6.99
N GLY A 32 9.84 -0.93 7.88
CA GLY A 32 10.91 0.00 7.51
C GLY A 32 10.41 1.28 6.83
N LEU A 33 9.21 1.74 7.20
CA LEU A 33 8.62 2.99 6.76
C LEU A 33 8.72 4.03 7.87
N THR A 34 8.60 5.31 7.52
CA THR A 34 8.38 6.36 8.51
C THR A 34 6.88 6.56 8.74
N GLU A 35 6.49 6.82 9.99
CA GLU A 35 5.11 7.16 10.34
C GLU A 35 4.60 8.37 9.54
N ALA A 36 5.44 9.40 9.39
CA ALA A 36 5.14 10.59 8.60
C ALA A 36 4.82 10.25 7.13
N PHE A 37 5.59 9.34 6.51
CA PHE A 37 5.31 8.90 5.16
C PHE A 37 3.98 8.13 5.08
N LEU A 38 3.75 7.20 5.99
CA LEU A 38 2.51 6.41 6.02
C LEU A 38 1.28 7.31 6.22
N SER A 39 1.34 8.25 7.15
CA SER A 39 0.27 9.23 7.39
C SER A 39 0.04 10.15 6.19
N ALA A 40 1.11 10.62 5.54
CA ALA A 40 0.98 11.42 4.33
C ALA A 40 0.30 10.64 3.18
N VAL A 41 0.60 9.35 3.01
CA VAL A 41 -0.08 8.51 2.04
C VAL A 41 -1.54 8.31 2.42
N ARG A 42 -1.84 7.92 3.67
CA ARG A 42 -3.23 7.69 4.15
C ARG A 42 -4.13 8.90 3.99
N ASN A 43 -3.60 10.10 4.20
CA ASN A 43 -4.34 11.36 4.06
C ASN A 43 -4.40 11.86 2.60
N GLY A 44 -3.85 11.12 1.64
CA GLY A 44 -3.79 11.53 0.23
C GLY A 44 -2.81 12.68 -0.07
N ALA A 45 -2.03 13.12 0.92
CA ALA A 45 -1.02 14.17 0.76
C ALA A 45 0.21 13.67 -0.04
N LYS A 46 0.45 12.35 -0.08
CA LYS A 46 1.42 11.71 -0.97
C LYS A 46 0.80 10.57 -1.76
N PRO A 47 1.17 10.40 -3.04
CA PRO A 47 0.71 9.26 -3.82
C PRO A 47 1.34 7.96 -3.31
N ILE A 48 0.62 6.85 -3.47
CA ILE A 48 1.17 5.51 -3.26
C ILE A 48 2.29 5.27 -4.29
N PRO A 49 3.51 4.86 -3.89
CA PRO A 49 4.61 4.66 -4.81
C PRO A 49 4.27 3.56 -5.81
N ARG A 50 4.26 3.89 -7.11
CA ARG A 50 4.01 2.91 -8.19
C ARG A 50 5.17 1.96 -8.44
N LYS A 51 6.38 2.33 -8.00
CA LYS A 51 7.55 1.44 -8.02
C LYS A 51 7.59 0.62 -6.75
N ASP A 52 8.33 -0.48 -6.82
CA ASP A 52 8.64 -1.30 -5.66
C ASP A 52 9.20 -0.42 -4.53
N SER A 53 8.51 -0.48 -3.39
CA SER A 53 8.74 0.35 -2.21
C SER A 53 8.39 -0.45 -0.97
N PRO A 54 8.92 -0.10 0.23
CA PRO A 54 8.60 -0.84 1.44
C PRO A 54 7.09 -0.89 1.72
N LEU A 55 6.33 0.14 1.32
CA LEU A 55 4.87 0.17 1.45
C LEU A 55 4.20 -0.85 0.54
N THR A 56 4.53 -0.86 -0.76
CA THR A 56 3.94 -1.84 -1.70
C THR A 56 4.31 -3.28 -1.35
N ARG A 57 5.52 -3.52 -0.84
CA ARG A 57 5.95 -4.83 -0.32
C ARG A 57 5.15 -5.23 0.92
N ALA A 58 4.98 -4.32 1.88
CA ALA A 58 4.21 -4.58 3.11
C ALA A 58 2.73 -4.90 2.83
N LEU A 59 2.17 -4.26 1.80
CA LEU A 59 0.81 -4.52 1.34
C LEU A 59 0.71 -5.76 0.45
N GLY A 60 1.83 -6.31 0.00
CA GLY A 60 1.88 -7.43 -0.94
C GLY A 60 1.29 -7.09 -2.31
N VAL A 61 1.44 -5.84 -2.76
CA VAL A 61 0.89 -5.36 -4.02
C VAL A 61 1.97 -4.85 -4.96
N GLU A 62 1.62 -4.76 -6.23
CA GLU A 62 2.43 -4.13 -7.26
C GLU A 62 1.54 -3.36 -8.23
N TRP A 63 2.13 -2.34 -8.85
CA TRP A 63 1.49 -1.56 -9.91
C TRP A 63 1.88 -2.13 -11.28
N VAL A 64 0.88 -2.45 -12.09
CA VAL A 64 1.08 -3.01 -13.44
C VAL A 64 0.74 -1.96 -14.50
N PRO A 65 1.71 -1.50 -15.32
CA PRO A 65 1.45 -0.73 -16.56
C PRO A 65 1.10 -1.67 -17.75
N PRO A 66 0.28 -1.30 -18.80
CA PRO A 66 -0.23 0.01 -19.26
C PRO A 66 -1.77 0.16 -19.56
N THR A 67 -2.15 1.32 -20.15
CA THR A 67 -3.45 2.03 -20.35
C THR A 67 -4.48 1.94 -19.22
N GLY A 68 -4.47 2.94 -18.35
CA GLY A 68 -5.27 3.00 -17.11
C GLY A 68 -4.44 2.59 -15.90
N GLY A 69 -3.63 1.54 -16.04
CA GLY A 69 -2.80 0.98 -14.97
C GLY A 69 -3.63 0.49 -13.78
N TYR A 70 -3.23 -0.60 -13.17
CA TYR A 70 -3.96 -1.13 -12.02
C TYR A 70 -3.01 -1.72 -10.99
N TRP A 71 -3.50 -1.78 -9.76
CA TRP A 71 -2.81 -2.49 -8.70
C TRP A 71 -3.19 -3.96 -8.73
N ARG A 72 -2.31 -4.85 -8.33
CA ARG A 72 -2.66 -6.25 -8.06
C ARG A 72 -1.92 -6.76 -6.85
N PHE A 73 -2.41 -7.83 -6.24
CA PHE A 73 -1.60 -8.59 -5.30
C PHE A 73 -0.45 -9.28 -6.03
N ARG A 74 0.73 -9.32 -5.41
CA ARG A 74 1.84 -10.11 -5.93
C ARG A 74 1.52 -11.59 -5.73
N GLU A 75 1.74 -12.40 -6.76
CA GLU A 75 1.59 -13.85 -6.65
C GLU A 75 2.79 -14.40 -5.87
N GLY A 76 2.54 -15.10 -4.75
CA GLY A 76 3.58 -15.77 -3.96
C GLY A 76 3.95 -15.15 -2.61
N ILE A 77 3.07 -14.34 -2.00
CA ILE A 77 3.20 -13.85 -0.60
C ILE A 77 2.17 -14.55 0.27
#